data_AF-A0A8B9FMZ3-F1
#
_entry.id   AF-A0A8B9FMZ3-F1
#
_cell.length_a   1.000
_cell.length_b   1.000
_cell.length_c   1.000
_cell.angle_alpha   90.00
_cell.angle_beta   90.00
_cell.angle_gamma   90.00
#
_symmetry.space_group_name_H-M   'P 1'
#
loop_
_entity.id
_entity.type
_entity.pdbx_description
1 polymer ?
#
loop_
_entity_poly.entity_id
_entity_poly.type
_entity_poly.pdbx_seq_one_letter_code
_entity_poly.pdbx_strand_id
1 'polypeptide(L)'
;EFFLKVQETKPWSYLNLFTRIVGGNQVKQGSHPWQVSLKRRQKHFCGGTIVSAQWVVTAAHCVLDRYECDISGYLDVTAGEHDLRIRENSEQILPVKYVIKHPNFDPRRPMNYDIALLKLDGAFNFSSSVLPACLPDPGEKFEAGYICTACGWGRLNENGVLPQVLYEVNLPILNRKECSRALSTLNKPIQSDTIMCAGFPDGGKDACQGDSGGPLLCRRKHGAWTLAGVISWGMGCARGWASNDRKNHYNRGSPGIFTDLSAVLSWIQENMSAGIKSPQNRSLYWCGWGFLLQFCKWELICCSRLCVWTVFVPEGNYILLRFSHFDIEPETFCDYDSLSVYSKDNRLVGKFCGGDLPLPILIGSSSVRLKFVSDNKDYGTGFSMTYKAITPDILPDSGCESLAVLFEEGVLQSMHYPEHYSNMAGCQWIICAPESHVIKLTYQSFEVEESEDCSYDAVTVYEDVGKEEEIAKSCGFDLPAPVLSSSAVMLVVFHSDETETFGGFRATISFVHVTVFDGLNCSISILRL
;
A
#
# COMPACT_ATOMS: atom_id res chain seq x y z
N GLU A 1 -34.05 -16.19 52.10
CA GLU A 1 -32.60 -16.04 51.84
C GLU A 1 -32.19 -17.12 50.84
N PHE A 2 -31.48 -16.93 49.74
CA PHE A 2 -30.87 -15.79 49.07
C PHE A 2 -30.75 -16.19 47.58
N PHE A 3 -31.05 -15.28 46.65
CA PHE A 3 -30.75 -15.42 45.22
C PHE A 3 -29.23 -15.49 45.00
N LEU A 4 -28.74 -16.27 44.02
CA LEU A 4 -27.49 -16.04 43.26
C LEU A 4 -27.53 -16.92 41.99
N LYS A 5 -27.93 -16.37 40.83
CA LYS A 5 -27.15 -15.74 39.75
C LYS A 5 -26.65 -16.72 38.67
N VAL A 6 -27.17 -16.47 37.47
CA VAL A 6 -26.70 -16.89 36.15
C VAL A 6 -25.18 -16.67 36.01
N GLN A 7 -24.49 -17.64 35.42
CA GLN A 7 -23.16 -17.42 34.86
C GLN A 7 -23.17 -17.82 33.38
N GLU A 8 -23.22 -16.78 32.53
CA GLU A 8 -22.95 -16.86 31.10
C GLU A 8 -21.56 -17.48 30.87
N THR A 9 -21.49 -18.50 30.02
CA THR A 9 -20.22 -19.03 29.53
C THR A 9 -19.75 -18.17 28.36
N LYS A 10 -18.75 -17.31 28.62
CA LYS A 10 -18.04 -16.54 27.60
C LYS A 10 -17.25 -17.47 26.64
N PRO A 11 -17.00 -17.04 25.39
CA PRO A 11 -16.37 -17.84 24.35
C PRO A 11 -14.89 -18.08 24.67
N TRP A 12 -14.46 -19.32 24.57
CA TRP A 12 -13.07 -19.73 24.78
C TRP A 12 -12.14 -19.09 23.73
N SER A 13 -11.09 -18.43 24.23
CA SER A 13 -10.02 -17.81 23.48
C SER A 13 -9.23 -18.83 22.64
N TYR A 14 -9.29 -18.70 21.32
CA TYR A 14 -8.67 -19.58 20.32
C TYR A 14 -7.18 -19.30 20.02
N LEU A 15 -6.37 -18.88 20.99
CA LEU A 15 -4.92 -18.73 20.76
C LEU A 15 -4.15 -19.24 21.95
N ASN A 16 -3.68 -20.48 21.82
CA ASN A 16 -2.49 -21.09 22.41
C ASN A 16 -2.69 -22.60 22.36
N LEU A 17 -1.84 -23.34 21.63
CA LEU A 17 -1.40 -24.74 21.84
C LEU A 17 -0.66 -25.28 20.57
N PHE A 18 0.16 -26.34 20.68
CA PHE A 18 0.72 -27.28 19.64
C PHE A 18 2.16 -27.10 19.06
N THR A 19 3.12 -28.05 19.30
CA THR A 19 4.59 -28.07 19.74
C THR A 19 5.53 -29.24 19.20
N ARG A 20 6.82 -29.02 18.73
CA ARG A 20 8.05 -29.89 18.28
C ARG A 20 8.79 -29.95 16.86
N ILE A 21 10.13 -29.82 16.76
CA ILE A 21 10.95 -30.65 15.81
C ILE A 21 11.20 -32.04 16.43
N VAL A 22 10.89 -33.15 15.72
CA VAL A 22 11.05 -34.53 16.25
C VAL A 22 12.07 -35.31 15.44
N GLY A 23 12.90 -36.12 16.10
CA GLY A 23 13.83 -37.06 15.44
C GLY A 23 14.89 -36.38 14.54
N GLY A 24 15.16 -35.10 14.80
CA GLY A 24 16.21 -34.32 14.14
C GLY A 24 17.57 -34.40 14.84
N ASN A 25 18.59 -33.81 14.21
CA ASN A 25 19.95 -33.73 14.73
C ASN A 25 20.29 -32.29 15.12
N GLN A 26 21.17 -32.13 16.10
CA GLN A 26 21.75 -30.82 16.40
C GLN A 26 22.58 -30.35 15.20
N VAL A 27 22.36 -29.12 14.78
CA VAL A 27 23.07 -28.51 13.66
C VAL A 27 24.50 -28.19 14.07
N LYS A 28 25.45 -28.33 13.14
CA LYS A 28 26.79 -27.76 13.32
C LYS A 28 26.75 -26.25 13.05
N GLN A 29 27.36 -25.45 13.93
CA GLN A 29 27.45 -24.00 13.79
C GLN A 29 27.83 -23.58 12.36
N GLY A 30 27.06 -22.66 11.76
CA GLY A 30 27.26 -22.16 10.40
C GLY A 30 26.74 -23.04 9.26
N SER A 31 26.20 -24.24 9.51
CA SER A 31 25.72 -25.13 8.45
C SER A 31 24.41 -24.69 7.77
N HIS A 32 23.61 -23.84 8.43
CA HIS A 32 22.36 -23.26 7.88
C HIS A 32 22.42 -21.73 7.87
N PRO A 33 23.27 -21.13 7.02
CA PRO A 33 23.57 -19.70 7.07
C PRO A 33 22.41 -18.78 6.63
N TRP A 34 21.35 -19.35 6.06
CA TRP A 34 20.12 -18.64 5.67
C TRP A 34 19.05 -18.62 6.76
N GLN A 35 19.23 -19.39 7.83
CA GLN A 35 18.27 -19.42 8.94
C GLN A 35 18.33 -18.10 9.71
N VAL A 36 17.15 -17.52 9.98
CA VAL A 36 17.05 -16.39 10.90
C VAL A 36 16.11 -16.68 12.05
N SER A 37 16.36 -16.02 13.18
CA SER A 37 15.48 -15.97 14.33
C SER A 37 14.74 -14.63 14.34
N LEU A 38 13.41 -14.68 14.33
CA LEU A 38 12.57 -13.52 14.61
C LEU A 38 12.43 -13.40 16.13
N LYS A 39 12.86 -12.26 16.68
CA LYS A 39 12.86 -11.99 18.11
C LYS A 39 11.91 -10.84 18.44
N ARG A 40 11.08 -11.02 19.46
CA ARG A 40 10.31 -9.93 20.11
C ARG A 40 10.84 -9.76 21.51
N ARG A 41 11.23 -8.54 21.88
CA ARG A 41 11.87 -8.24 23.19
C ARG A 41 13.03 -9.21 23.49
N GLN A 42 13.90 -9.43 22.50
CA GLN A 42 15.05 -10.37 22.56
C GLN A 42 14.70 -11.86 22.76
N LYS A 43 13.42 -12.25 22.67
CA LYS A 43 12.99 -13.64 22.74
C LYS A 43 12.62 -14.17 21.37
N HIS A 44 13.23 -15.29 20.98
CA HIS A 44 12.85 -16.04 19.80
C HIS A 44 11.40 -16.51 19.88
N PHE A 45 10.64 -16.34 18.79
CA PHE A 45 9.27 -16.83 18.69
C PHE A 45 8.93 -17.47 17.34
N CYS A 46 9.62 -17.08 16.25
CA CYS A 46 9.49 -17.66 14.92
C CYS A 46 10.83 -17.70 14.19
N GLY A 47 10.90 -18.53 13.15
CA GLY A 47 11.98 -18.58 12.17
C GLY A 47 11.69 -17.76 10.91
N GLY A 48 12.71 -17.68 10.07
CA GLY A 48 12.65 -17.05 8.76
C GLY A 48 13.80 -17.53 7.89
N THR A 49 13.78 -17.12 6.62
CA THR A 49 14.82 -17.47 5.64
C THR A 49 15.34 -16.22 4.94
N ILE A 50 16.66 -16.05 4.91
CA ILE A 50 17.33 -15.01 4.12
C ILE A 50 17.19 -15.37 2.63
N VAL A 51 16.59 -14.49 1.84
CA VAL A 51 16.48 -14.65 0.37
C VAL A 51 17.26 -13.58 -0.39
N SER A 52 17.64 -12.49 0.28
CA SER A 52 18.60 -11.51 -0.20
C SER A 52 19.24 -10.74 0.95
N ALA A 53 20.17 -9.83 0.67
CA ALA A 53 20.84 -9.04 1.71
C ALA A 53 19.86 -8.20 2.55
N GLN A 54 18.68 -7.85 2.02
CA GLN A 54 17.72 -6.99 2.72
C GLN A 54 16.32 -7.59 2.86
N TRP A 55 16.13 -8.85 2.47
CA TRP A 55 14.82 -9.49 2.46
C TRP A 55 14.84 -10.86 3.12
N VAL A 56 13.84 -11.08 3.97
CA VAL A 56 13.60 -12.35 4.66
C VAL A 56 12.18 -12.81 4.39
N VAL A 57 12.02 -14.11 4.11
CA VAL A 57 10.73 -14.78 4.00
C VAL A 57 10.39 -15.41 5.36
N THR A 58 9.15 -15.27 5.81
CA THR A 58 8.61 -15.91 7.01
C THR A 58 7.13 -16.26 6.83
N ALA A 59 6.49 -16.84 7.84
CA ALA A 59 5.06 -17.13 7.82
C ALA A 59 4.25 -15.88 8.19
N ALA A 60 3.10 -15.68 7.55
CA ALA A 60 2.24 -14.54 7.83
C ALA A 60 1.70 -14.57 9.28
N HIS A 61 1.44 -15.76 9.82
CA HIS A 61 0.95 -15.89 11.19
C HIS A 61 1.96 -15.45 12.26
N CYS A 62 3.27 -15.44 11.96
CA CYS A 62 4.32 -14.94 12.86
C CYS A 62 4.27 -13.42 13.02
N VAL A 63 3.75 -12.73 12.01
CA VAL A 63 3.64 -11.27 11.97
C VAL A 63 2.19 -10.81 12.17
N LEU A 64 1.34 -11.68 12.75
CA LEU A 64 0.06 -11.28 13.29
C LEU A 64 0.27 -10.66 14.66
N ASP A 65 -0.13 -9.41 14.84
CA ASP A 65 -0.34 -8.85 16.16
C ASP A 65 -1.80 -8.44 16.31
N ARG A 66 -2.35 -8.68 17.50
CA ARG A 66 -3.75 -8.40 17.84
C ARG A 66 -4.01 -6.92 18.10
N TYR A 67 -2.96 -6.13 18.18
CA TYR A 67 -2.99 -4.67 18.29
C TYR A 67 -2.21 -4.16 17.09
N GLU A 68 -2.92 -3.75 16.05
CA GLU A 68 -2.41 -3.43 14.71
C GLU A 68 -1.68 -2.08 14.66
N CYS A 69 -0.77 -1.84 15.61
CA CYS A 69 0.17 -0.73 15.58
C CYS A 69 1.59 -1.29 15.49
N ASP A 70 2.16 -1.10 14.31
CA ASP A 70 3.59 -1.06 14.01
C ASP A 70 4.50 -2.18 14.56
N ILE A 71 4.74 -3.19 13.70
CA ILE A 71 5.73 -4.27 13.94
C ILE A 71 7.17 -3.75 13.83
N SER A 72 7.39 -2.59 13.20
CA SER A 72 8.72 -2.10 12.80
C SER A 72 9.59 -1.60 13.96
N GLY A 73 9.03 -1.42 15.17
CA GLY A 73 9.77 -1.03 16.36
C GLY A 73 10.07 -2.15 17.38
N TYR A 74 9.49 -3.35 17.24
CA TYR A 74 9.61 -4.41 18.25
C TYR A 74 10.09 -5.77 17.73
N LEU A 75 10.22 -5.91 16.41
CA LEU A 75 10.64 -7.13 15.74
C LEU A 75 12.06 -6.99 15.20
N ASP A 76 12.97 -7.76 15.80
CA ASP A 76 14.35 -7.89 15.34
C ASP A 76 14.52 -9.20 14.58
N VAL A 77 15.29 -9.14 13.50
CA VAL A 77 15.74 -10.34 12.77
C VAL A 77 17.20 -10.57 13.09
N THR A 78 17.51 -11.73 13.67
CA THR A 78 18.90 -12.16 13.94
C THR A 78 19.31 -13.24 12.94
N ALA A 79 20.34 -12.97 12.14
CA ALA A 79 21.00 -13.93 11.26
C ALA A 79 22.33 -14.41 11.88
N GLY A 80 22.82 -15.59 11.48
CA GLY A 80 24.11 -16.12 11.95
C GLY A 80 24.10 -16.61 13.40
N GLU A 81 22.91 -16.75 13.98
CA GLU A 81 22.61 -17.29 15.30
C GLU A 81 22.67 -18.82 15.28
N HIS A 82 23.23 -19.42 16.33
CA HIS A 82 23.26 -20.87 16.55
C HIS A 82 22.74 -21.25 17.94
N ASP A 83 23.16 -20.55 19.00
CA ASP A 83 22.80 -20.81 20.39
C ASP A 83 22.16 -19.59 21.07
N LEU A 84 20.84 -19.62 21.22
CA LEU A 84 20.00 -18.54 21.75
C LEU A 84 20.37 -18.04 23.16
N ARG A 85 21.25 -18.73 23.89
CA ARG A 85 21.71 -18.34 25.24
C ARG A 85 22.84 -17.32 25.21
N ILE A 86 23.65 -17.33 24.16
CA ILE A 86 24.87 -16.54 24.06
C ILE A 86 24.79 -15.65 22.83
N ARG A 87 25.44 -14.50 22.89
CA ARG A 87 25.60 -13.66 21.70
C ARG A 87 26.90 -14.05 21.01
N GLU A 88 26.79 -14.61 19.82
CA GLU A 88 27.91 -15.06 19.00
C GLU A 88 28.44 -13.93 18.10
N ASN A 89 29.72 -13.97 17.77
CA ASN A 89 30.34 -12.96 16.89
C ASN A 89 29.81 -13.01 15.46
N SER A 90 29.19 -14.11 15.04
CA SER A 90 28.57 -14.28 13.72
C SER A 90 27.19 -13.61 13.62
N GLU A 91 26.59 -13.21 14.75
CA GLU A 91 25.23 -12.68 14.76
C GLU A 91 25.13 -11.29 14.14
N GLN A 92 24.16 -11.14 13.25
CA GLN A 92 23.75 -9.85 12.70
C GLN A 92 22.30 -9.60 13.04
N ILE A 93 22.06 -8.55 13.81
CA ILE A 93 20.72 -8.15 14.25
C ILE A 93 20.32 -6.93 13.43
N LEU A 94 19.22 -7.06 12.68
CA LEU A 94 18.67 -5.97 11.88
C LEU A 94 17.19 -5.76 12.24
N PRO A 95 16.75 -4.51 12.46
CA PRO A 95 15.35 -4.19 12.63
C PRO A 95 14.58 -4.35 11.31
N VAL A 96 13.28 -4.56 11.41
CA VAL A 96 12.39 -4.67 10.25
C VAL A 96 11.84 -3.30 9.88
N LYS A 97 12.09 -2.84 8.64
CA LYS A 97 11.58 -1.57 8.12
C LYS A 97 10.08 -1.63 7.84
N TYR A 98 9.62 -2.70 7.20
CA TYR A 98 8.20 -2.96 6.98
C TYR A 98 7.96 -4.44 6.66
N VAL A 99 6.70 -4.87 6.83
CA VAL A 99 6.24 -6.24 6.63
C VAL A 99 5.21 -6.26 5.50
N ILE A 100 5.39 -7.16 4.52
CA ILE A 100 4.40 -7.42 3.47
C ILE A 100 3.82 -8.80 3.72
N LYS A 101 2.55 -8.86 4.14
CA LYS A 101 1.80 -10.13 4.24
C LYS A 101 1.15 -10.44 2.90
N HIS A 102 1.00 -11.71 2.57
CA HIS A 102 0.24 -12.07 1.39
C HIS A 102 -1.23 -11.59 1.53
N PRO A 103 -1.82 -10.93 0.51
CA PRO A 103 -3.15 -10.31 0.63
C PRO A 103 -4.28 -11.33 0.86
N ASN A 104 -4.12 -12.54 0.34
CA ASN A 104 -5.10 -13.63 0.51
C ASN A 104 -4.91 -14.43 1.81
N PHE A 105 -3.98 -14.02 2.69
CA PHE A 105 -3.81 -14.65 4.00
C PHE A 105 -4.98 -14.30 4.91
N ASP A 106 -5.68 -15.31 5.42
CA ASP A 106 -6.76 -15.13 6.39
C ASP A 106 -6.35 -15.69 7.76
N PRO A 107 -6.24 -14.86 8.81
CA PRO A 107 -5.93 -15.33 10.17
C PRO A 107 -6.94 -16.34 10.73
N ARG A 108 -8.18 -16.35 10.22
CA ARG A 108 -9.23 -17.32 10.59
C ARG A 108 -9.00 -18.69 9.92
N ARG A 109 -8.19 -18.73 8.85
CA ARG A 109 -7.77 -19.92 8.10
C ARG A 109 -6.26 -19.86 7.83
N PRO A 110 -5.43 -19.91 8.88
CA PRO A 110 -4.03 -19.45 8.88
C PRO A 110 -3.07 -20.32 8.06
N MET A 111 -3.56 -21.28 7.28
CA MET A 111 -2.75 -22.21 6.49
C MET A 111 -2.68 -21.80 5.02
N ASN A 112 -3.65 -21.01 4.55
CA ASN A 112 -3.71 -20.56 3.16
C ASN A 112 -2.92 -19.27 3.00
N TYR A 113 -2.02 -19.23 2.03
CA TYR A 113 -1.17 -18.06 1.77
C TYR A 113 -0.42 -17.58 3.02
N ASP A 114 0.01 -18.51 3.88
CA ASP A 114 0.69 -18.21 5.15
C ASP A 114 2.15 -17.80 4.95
N ILE A 115 2.34 -16.68 4.25
CA ILE A 115 3.63 -16.15 3.86
C ILE A 115 3.68 -14.63 4.01
N ALA A 116 4.83 -14.15 4.49
CA ALA A 116 5.15 -12.75 4.59
C ALA A 116 6.61 -12.48 4.20
N LEU A 117 6.86 -11.27 3.70
CA LEU A 117 8.19 -10.73 3.43
C LEU A 117 8.51 -9.65 4.47
N LEU A 118 9.71 -9.72 5.01
CA LEU A 118 10.27 -8.70 5.89
C LEU A 118 11.32 -7.91 5.10
N LYS A 119 11.10 -6.61 4.95
CA LYS A 119 12.15 -5.69 4.48
C LYS A 119 12.94 -5.22 5.68
N LEU A 120 14.25 -5.43 5.65
CA LEU A 120 15.13 -5.02 6.74
C LEU A 120 15.49 -3.54 6.62
N ASP A 121 15.64 -2.85 7.76
CA ASP A 121 16.20 -1.51 7.84
C ASP A 121 17.73 -1.60 7.92
N GLY A 122 18.34 -1.98 6.81
CA GLY A 122 19.75 -2.32 6.70
C GLY A 122 19.99 -3.42 5.67
N ALA A 123 21.19 -4.00 5.69
CA ALA A 123 21.56 -5.12 4.85
C ALA A 123 22.50 -6.07 5.61
N PHE A 124 22.31 -7.38 5.44
CA PHE A 124 23.23 -8.38 5.95
C PHE A 124 24.55 -8.33 5.18
N ASN A 125 25.64 -8.42 5.94
CA ASN A 125 26.98 -8.64 5.41
C ASN A 125 27.19 -10.15 5.27
N PHE A 126 27.19 -10.64 4.03
CA PHE A 126 27.33 -12.07 3.79
C PHE A 126 28.69 -12.61 4.26
N SER A 127 28.65 -13.76 4.94
CA SER A 127 29.78 -14.43 5.56
C SER A 127 29.58 -15.95 5.51
N SER A 128 30.53 -16.74 6.01
CA SER A 128 30.35 -18.21 6.08
C SER A 128 29.14 -18.65 6.92
N SER A 129 28.65 -17.81 7.82
CA SER A 129 27.52 -18.10 8.71
C SER A 129 26.24 -17.33 8.34
N VAL A 130 26.30 -16.43 7.35
CA VAL A 130 25.17 -15.60 6.90
C VAL A 130 25.14 -15.56 5.37
N LEU A 131 24.25 -16.31 4.75
CA LEU A 131 24.11 -16.43 3.29
C LEU A 131 22.63 -16.59 2.92
N PRO A 132 22.21 -16.12 1.74
CA PRO A 132 20.85 -16.33 1.27
C PRO A 132 20.63 -17.77 0.79
N ALA A 133 19.41 -18.29 0.96
CA ALA A 133 18.93 -19.47 0.26
C ALA A 133 18.46 -19.12 -1.16
N CYS A 134 18.51 -20.07 -2.08
CA CYS A 134 17.97 -19.87 -3.42
C CYS A 134 16.43 -19.90 -3.39
N LEU A 135 15.80 -19.04 -4.19
CA LEU A 135 14.39 -19.21 -4.54
C LEU A 135 14.27 -20.26 -5.65
N PRO A 136 13.13 -20.99 -5.74
CA PRO A 136 12.92 -21.95 -6.81
C PRO A 136 12.83 -21.26 -8.16
N ASP A 137 13.21 -21.98 -9.22
CA ASP A 137 13.09 -21.46 -10.58
C ASP A 137 11.60 -21.50 -11.00
N PRO A 138 11.11 -20.59 -11.85
CA PRO A 138 9.71 -20.61 -12.30
C PRO A 138 9.33 -21.97 -12.92
N GLY A 139 8.37 -22.66 -12.30
CA GLY A 139 7.93 -23.98 -12.73
C GLY A 139 8.76 -25.16 -12.21
N GLU A 140 9.81 -24.92 -11.42
CA GLU A 140 10.51 -25.96 -10.68
C GLU A 140 9.53 -26.62 -9.70
N LYS A 141 9.54 -27.95 -9.66
CA LYS A 141 8.69 -28.74 -8.77
C LYS A 141 9.54 -29.72 -8.01
N PHE A 142 9.27 -29.82 -6.72
CA PHE A 142 9.87 -30.84 -5.88
C PHE A 142 8.96 -32.07 -5.86
N GLU A 143 9.40 -33.15 -6.51
CA GLU A 143 8.60 -34.37 -6.66
C GLU A 143 8.39 -35.09 -5.32
N ALA A 144 7.35 -35.93 -5.27
CA ALA A 144 7.10 -36.73 -4.07
C ALA A 144 8.24 -37.72 -3.81
N GLY A 145 8.62 -37.86 -2.53
CA GLY A 145 9.77 -38.64 -2.09
C GLY A 145 11.09 -37.86 -2.07
N TYR A 146 11.14 -36.63 -2.60
CA TYR A 146 12.31 -35.77 -2.45
C TYR A 146 12.54 -35.43 -0.97
N ILE A 147 13.76 -35.64 -0.49
CA ILE A 147 14.10 -35.39 0.92
C ILE A 147 14.57 -33.94 1.05
N CYS A 148 13.87 -33.18 1.88
CA CYS A 148 14.17 -31.79 2.16
C CYS A 148 14.40 -31.60 3.66
N THR A 149 15.15 -30.56 4.01
CA THR A 149 15.59 -30.31 5.38
C THR A 149 14.85 -29.10 5.93
N ALA A 150 14.19 -29.27 7.06
CA ALA A 150 13.66 -28.17 7.87
C ALA A 150 14.60 -27.92 9.04
N CYS A 151 14.74 -26.66 9.45
CA CYS A 151 15.57 -26.30 10.60
C CYS A 151 14.98 -25.13 11.41
N GLY A 152 15.33 -25.09 12.69
CA GLY A 152 14.88 -24.06 13.62
C GLY A 152 15.15 -24.39 15.09
N TRP A 153 14.70 -23.49 15.97
CA TRP A 153 14.82 -23.60 17.43
C TRP A 153 13.50 -24.00 18.08
N GLY A 154 12.62 -24.62 17.32
CA GLY A 154 11.36 -25.09 17.82
C GLY A 154 11.51 -26.26 18.76
N ARG A 155 10.51 -26.43 19.63
CA ARG A 155 10.54 -27.35 20.78
C ARG A 155 11.06 -28.73 20.40
N LEU A 156 11.66 -29.45 21.33
CA LEU A 156 12.07 -30.82 21.06
C LEU A 156 11.11 -31.87 21.58
N ASN A 157 10.08 -31.56 22.39
CA ASN A 157 8.97 -32.47 22.79
C ASN A 157 7.60 -31.77 22.72
N GLU A 158 6.49 -32.50 22.55
CA GLU A 158 5.15 -31.88 22.34
C GLU A 158 4.74 -31.14 23.62
N ASN A 159 5.37 -31.46 24.74
CA ASN A 159 5.30 -30.66 25.96
C ASN A 159 6.71 -30.26 26.44
N GLY A 160 7.67 -30.19 25.52
CA GLY A 160 9.08 -29.95 25.81
C GLY A 160 9.47 -28.47 25.82
N VAL A 161 10.68 -28.22 26.31
CA VAL A 161 11.31 -26.90 26.32
C VAL A 161 11.85 -26.58 24.92
N LEU A 162 11.95 -25.29 24.58
CA LEU A 162 12.62 -24.82 23.37
C LEU A 162 14.12 -25.18 23.45
N PRO A 163 14.68 -25.90 22.47
CA PRO A 163 16.11 -26.10 22.38
C PRO A 163 16.78 -24.74 22.25
N GLN A 164 17.89 -24.59 22.94
CA GLN A 164 18.68 -23.36 22.88
C GLN A 164 19.59 -23.36 21.65
N VAL A 165 19.90 -24.54 21.11
CA VAL A 165 20.74 -24.71 19.93
C VAL A 165 19.88 -25.07 18.72
N LEU A 166 20.32 -24.69 17.52
CA LEU A 166 19.63 -24.97 16.26
C LEU A 166 19.58 -26.49 15.94
N TYR A 167 18.42 -26.97 15.48
CA TYR A 167 18.22 -28.37 15.04
C TYR A 167 17.77 -28.43 13.58
N GLU A 168 18.01 -29.59 12.95
CA GLU A 168 17.56 -29.91 11.60
C GLU A 168 16.85 -31.26 11.55
N VAL A 169 15.91 -31.40 10.61
CA VAL A 169 15.20 -32.65 10.35
C VAL A 169 14.99 -32.84 8.84
N ASN A 170 15.21 -34.07 8.38
CA ASN A 170 14.98 -34.46 6.99
C ASN A 170 13.57 -35.05 6.83
N LEU A 171 12.79 -34.48 5.92
CA LEU A 171 11.39 -34.82 5.66
C LEU A 171 11.19 -35.09 4.16
N PRO A 172 10.56 -36.22 3.78
CA PRO A 172 10.20 -36.46 2.39
C PRO A 172 8.95 -35.65 2.01
N ILE A 173 8.93 -35.10 0.79
CA ILE A 173 7.76 -34.41 0.23
C ILE A 173 6.69 -35.43 -0.14
N LEU A 174 5.43 -35.12 0.18
CA LEU A 174 4.26 -35.91 -0.22
C LEU A 174 3.68 -35.40 -1.54
N ASN A 175 3.04 -36.29 -2.30
CA ASN A 175 2.22 -35.84 -3.43
C ASN A 175 0.90 -35.20 -2.95
N ARG A 176 0.29 -34.39 -3.82
CA ARG A 176 -0.97 -33.67 -3.51
C ARG A 176 -2.10 -34.60 -3.08
N LYS A 177 -2.23 -35.80 -3.70
CA LYS A 177 -3.30 -36.75 -3.36
C LYS A 177 -3.14 -37.32 -1.96
N GLU A 178 -1.92 -37.70 -1.58
CA GLU A 178 -1.60 -38.19 -0.23
C GLU A 178 -1.76 -37.10 0.82
N CYS A 179 -1.28 -35.89 0.53
CA CYS A 179 -1.45 -34.72 1.39
C CYS A 179 -2.94 -34.44 1.63
N SER A 180 -3.75 -34.29 0.57
CA SER A 180 -5.20 -34.06 0.71
C SER A 180 -5.91 -35.19 1.45
N ARG A 181 -5.56 -36.45 1.19
CA ARG A 181 -6.12 -37.60 1.91
C ARG A 181 -5.75 -37.60 3.39
N ALA A 182 -4.52 -37.24 3.75
CA ALA A 182 -4.11 -37.13 5.13
C ALA A 182 -4.88 -36.00 5.85
N LEU A 183 -4.98 -34.83 5.21
CA LEU A 183 -5.66 -33.66 5.78
C LEU A 183 -7.19 -33.81 5.86
N SER A 184 -7.81 -34.64 5.00
CA SER A 184 -9.25 -34.93 5.09
C SER A 184 -9.64 -35.78 6.29
N THR A 185 -8.69 -36.47 6.93
CA THR A 185 -8.96 -37.27 8.15
C THR A 185 -9.02 -36.44 9.43
N LEU A 186 -8.74 -35.14 9.34
CA LEU A 186 -8.78 -34.20 10.45
C LEU A 186 -10.21 -33.72 10.71
N ASN A 187 -10.52 -33.33 11.94
CA ASN A 187 -11.87 -32.84 12.32
C ASN A 187 -12.34 -31.62 11.51
N LYS A 188 -11.40 -30.85 10.93
CA LYS A 188 -11.66 -29.78 9.98
C LYS A 188 -10.80 -30.03 8.74
N PRO A 189 -11.36 -30.54 7.63
CA PRO A 189 -10.62 -30.78 6.41
C PRO A 189 -10.01 -29.48 5.89
N ILE A 190 -8.72 -29.53 5.55
CA ILE A 190 -8.00 -28.40 4.96
C ILE A 190 -7.95 -28.63 3.45
N GLN A 191 -8.52 -27.70 2.69
CA GLN A 191 -8.45 -27.72 1.23
C GLN A 191 -7.79 -26.42 0.77
N SER A 192 -6.61 -26.56 0.17
CA SER A 192 -5.81 -25.43 -0.28
C SER A 192 -4.92 -25.83 -1.45
N ASP A 193 -4.69 -24.86 -2.32
CA ASP A 193 -3.83 -24.99 -3.49
C ASP A 193 -2.43 -24.40 -3.23
N THR A 194 -2.21 -23.80 -2.06
CA THR A 194 -0.94 -23.14 -1.67
C THR A 194 -0.16 -23.90 -0.61
N ILE A 195 -0.61 -25.11 -0.27
CA ILE A 195 0.02 -25.95 0.74
C ILE A 195 0.81 -27.08 0.10
N MET A 196 1.92 -27.43 0.74
CA MET A 196 2.65 -28.67 0.50
C MET A 196 2.80 -29.43 1.82
N CYS A 197 2.84 -30.76 1.73
CA CYS A 197 3.01 -31.62 2.89
C CYS A 197 4.38 -32.29 2.85
N ALA A 198 5.05 -32.41 4.00
CA ALA A 198 6.25 -33.21 4.15
C ALA A 198 6.23 -34.02 5.46
N GLY A 199 6.84 -35.21 5.44
CA GLY A 199 6.99 -36.05 6.63
C GLY A 199 6.76 -37.54 6.39
N PHE A 200 6.86 -38.33 7.46
CA PHE A 200 6.69 -39.78 7.39
C PHE A 200 5.29 -40.21 7.88
N PRO A 201 4.57 -41.09 7.16
CA PRO A 201 3.22 -41.53 7.55
C PRO A 201 3.11 -42.12 8.96
N ASP A 202 4.17 -42.75 9.44
CA ASP A 202 4.25 -43.32 10.79
C ASP A 202 4.59 -42.27 11.87
N GLY A 203 4.94 -41.05 11.45
CA GLY A 203 5.37 -39.96 12.31
C GLY A 203 6.86 -40.07 12.68
N GLY A 204 7.20 -39.69 13.91
CA GLY A 204 8.56 -39.77 14.45
C GLY A 204 9.53 -38.67 13.98
N LYS A 205 9.28 -38.00 12.85
CA LYS A 205 10.01 -36.80 12.41
C LYS A 205 9.09 -35.71 11.87
N ASP A 206 9.31 -34.47 12.29
CA ASP A 206 8.48 -33.30 11.92
C ASP A 206 9.13 -31.98 12.33
N ALA A 207 8.60 -30.83 11.88
CA ALA A 207 8.93 -29.47 12.33
C ALA A 207 7.77 -28.87 13.17
N CYS A 208 7.99 -27.90 14.08
CA CYS A 208 6.87 -27.33 14.86
C CYS A 208 7.17 -26.04 15.67
N GLN A 209 6.61 -25.86 16.90
CA GLN A 209 6.59 -24.55 17.57
C GLN A 209 7.96 -23.96 17.82
N GLY A 210 8.14 -22.75 17.31
CA GLY A 210 9.40 -22.01 17.27
C GLY A 210 10.05 -22.07 15.89
N ASP A 211 9.73 -23.09 15.09
CA ASP A 211 10.20 -23.21 13.70
C ASP A 211 9.27 -22.51 12.72
N SER A 212 8.06 -22.12 13.14
CA SER A 212 7.09 -21.38 12.31
C SER A 212 7.76 -20.24 11.55
N GLY A 213 7.51 -20.15 10.25
CA GLY A 213 8.16 -19.19 9.36
C GLY A 213 9.57 -19.58 8.90
N GLY A 214 10.16 -20.61 9.49
CA GLY A 214 11.43 -21.19 9.06
C GLY A 214 11.34 -21.94 7.72
N PRO A 215 12.50 -22.31 7.17
CA PRO A 215 12.61 -22.91 5.86
C PRO A 215 12.31 -24.42 5.84
N LEU A 216 11.78 -24.87 4.71
CA LEU A 216 11.94 -26.23 4.19
C LEU A 216 12.81 -26.15 2.94
N LEU A 217 14.05 -26.64 3.00
CA LEU A 217 15.03 -26.52 1.91
C LEU A 217 15.28 -27.84 1.23
N CYS A 218 15.23 -27.84 -0.09
CA CYS A 218 15.59 -28.98 -0.91
C CYS A 218 16.93 -28.70 -1.60
N ARG A 219 17.80 -29.71 -1.64
CA ARG A 219 19.10 -29.58 -2.28
C ARG A 219 18.99 -29.97 -3.76
N ARG A 220 19.23 -29.04 -4.68
CA ARG A 220 19.24 -29.30 -6.13
C ARG A 220 20.37 -30.28 -6.50
N LYS A 221 20.27 -30.90 -7.68
CA LYS A 221 21.30 -31.80 -8.23
C LYS A 221 22.70 -31.16 -8.32
N HIS A 222 22.77 -29.85 -8.55
CA HIS A 222 24.03 -29.09 -8.60
C HIS A 222 24.55 -28.64 -7.21
N GLY A 223 23.88 -29.04 -6.13
CA GLY A 223 24.35 -28.84 -4.75
C GLY A 223 23.81 -27.60 -4.04
N ALA A 224 23.11 -26.70 -4.74
CA ALA A 224 22.50 -25.49 -4.18
C ALA A 224 21.26 -25.80 -3.31
N TRP A 225 21.11 -25.08 -2.21
CA TRP A 225 19.96 -25.17 -1.31
C TRP A 225 18.86 -24.20 -1.74
N THR A 226 17.68 -24.73 -2.01
CA THR A 226 16.54 -23.99 -2.55
C THR A 226 15.37 -24.07 -1.58
N LEU A 227 14.76 -22.93 -1.28
CA LEU A 227 13.61 -22.84 -0.39
C LEU A 227 12.38 -23.42 -1.11
N ALA A 228 11.92 -24.59 -0.68
CA ALA A 228 10.76 -25.26 -1.27
C ALA A 228 9.46 -24.87 -0.57
N GLY A 229 9.53 -24.60 0.74
CA GLY A 229 8.37 -24.16 1.50
C GLY A 229 8.70 -23.40 2.77
N VAL A 230 7.69 -22.75 3.33
CA VAL A 230 7.75 -22.06 4.63
C VAL A 230 6.97 -22.86 5.66
N ILE A 231 7.56 -23.14 6.83
CA ILE A 231 6.90 -23.85 7.93
C ILE A 231 5.66 -23.06 8.38
N SER A 232 4.47 -23.66 8.24
CA SER A 232 3.19 -23.01 8.56
C SER A 232 2.49 -23.71 9.71
N TRP A 233 2.14 -24.99 9.59
CA TRP A 233 1.26 -25.67 10.54
C TRP A 233 1.43 -27.20 10.60
N GLY A 234 0.88 -27.86 11.63
CA GLY A 234 0.74 -29.33 11.75
C GLY A 234 -0.21 -29.73 12.91
N MET A 235 -0.92 -30.87 12.80
CA MET A 235 -1.77 -31.43 13.86
C MET A 235 -0.96 -32.33 14.79
N GLY A 236 -0.58 -31.79 15.96
CA GLY A 236 0.47 -32.39 16.77
C GLY A 236 1.80 -32.37 16.00
N CYS A 237 2.88 -32.89 16.59
CA CYS A 237 4.19 -32.84 15.93
C CYS A 237 4.83 -34.22 15.94
N ALA A 238 5.08 -34.74 14.73
CA ALA A 238 5.49 -36.10 14.41
C ALA A 238 4.55 -37.22 14.87
N ARG A 239 3.26 -36.95 14.90
CA ARG A 239 2.24 -37.98 15.07
C ARG A 239 1.97 -38.65 13.73
N GLY A 240 2.09 -39.97 13.65
CA GLY A 240 1.77 -40.69 12.43
C GLY A 240 0.29 -40.56 12.05
N TRP A 241 0.01 -40.34 10.77
CA TRP A 241 -1.33 -40.25 10.21
C TRP A 241 -1.76 -41.50 9.44
N ALA A 242 -0.86 -42.48 9.27
CA ALA A 242 -1.13 -43.72 8.51
C ALA A 242 -2.38 -44.48 9.00
N SER A 243 -2.71 -44.38 10.28
CA SER A 243 -3.85 -45.08 10.89
C SER A 243 -4.85 -44.14 11.59
N ASN A 244 -5.02 -42.91 11.09
CA ASN A 244 -5.92 -41.92 11.71
C ASN A 244 -7.36 -42.44 11.89
N ASP A 245 -7.84 -43.27 10.97
CA ASP A 245 -9.18 -43.87 11.03
C ASP A 245 -9.38 -44.79 12.25
N ARG A 246 -8.28 -45.34 12.79
CA ARG A 246 -8.28 -46.21 13.97
C ARG A 246 -7.94 -45.46 15.27
N LYS A 247 -7.69 -44.15 15.18
CA LYS A 247 -7.30 -43.30 16.31
C LYS A 247 -8.46 -42.38 16.71
N ASN A 248 -8.66 -42.25 18.03
CA ASN A 248 -9.49 -41.18 18.59
C ASN A 248 -9.00 -39.82 18.09
N HIS A 249 -9.90 -38.86 17.90
CA HIS A 249 -9.59 -37.58 17.26
C HIS A 249 -8.46 -36.81 17.96
N TYR A 250 -8.32 -36.94 19.29
CA TYR A 250 -7.23 -36.32 20.06
C TYR A 250 -5.83 -36.91 19.79
N ASN A 251 -5.74 -38.14 19.26
CA ASN A 251 -4.49 -38.87 18.99
C ASN A 251 -4.13 -38.93 17.51
N ARG A 252 -4.96 -38.34 16.64
CA ARG A 252 -4.67 -38.23 15.20
C ARG A 252 -3.47 -37.31 14.99
N GLY A 253 -2.75 -37.56 13.89
CA GLY A 253 -1.64 -36.75 13.43
C GLY A 253 -1.89 -36.20 12.02
N SER A 254 -1.02 -35.32 11.56
CA SER A 254 -0.94 -34.90 10.16
C SER A 254 0.51 -34.91 9.69
N PRO A 255 0.77 -34.88 8.37
CA PRO A 255 2.05 -34.41 7.88
C PRO A 255 2.30 -32.96 8.30
N GLY A 256 3.55 -32.52 8.28
CA GLY A 256 3.90 -31.11 8.41
C GLY A 256 3.38 -30.35 7.19
N ILE A 257 2.74 -29.20 7.42
CA ILE A 257 2.16 -28.32 6.41
C ILE A 257 3.07 -27.10 6.23
N PHE A 258 3.42 -26.87 4.98
CA PHE A 258 4.26 -25.77 4.57
C PHE A 258 3.53 -24.97 3.50
N THR A 259 3.77 -23.66 3.42
CA THR A 259 3.36 -22.87 2.25
C THR A 259 4.27 -23.24 1.09
N ASP A 260 3.70 -23.72 -0.01
CA ASP A 260 4.43 -24.10 -1.23
C ASP A 260 4.97 -22.84 -1.91
N LEU A 261 6.31 -22.69 -1.94
CA LEU A 261 6.91 -21.51 -2.54
C LEU A 261 6.61 -21.40 -4.04
N SER A 262 6.45 -22.52 -4.73
CA SER A 262 6.15 -22.55 -6.17
C SER A 262 4.80 -21.90 -6.47
N ALA A 263 3.85 -21.98 -5.53
CA ALA A 263 2.51 -21.40 -5.65
C ALA A 263 2.48 -19.88 -5.39
N VAL A 264 3.46 -19.35 -4.65
CA VAL A 264 3.53 -17.92 -4.26
C VAL A 264 4.77 -17.21 -4.81
N LEU A 265 5.55 -17.88 -5.68
CA LEU A 265 6.83 -17.39 -6.19
C LEU A 265 6.69 -16.06 -6.95
N SER A 266 5.65 -15.93 -7.79
CA SER A 266 5.39 -14.69 -8.54
C SER A 266 5.20 -13.51 -7.59
N TRP A 267 4.38 -13.68 -6.56
CA TRP A 267 4.16 -12.67 -5.52
C TRP A 267 5.46 -12.29 -4.79
N ILE A 268 6.31 -13.27 -4.44
CA ILE A 268 7.61 -13.00 -3.82
C ILE A 268 8.48 -12.14 -4.74
N GLN A 269 8.62 -12.53 -6.00
CA GLN A 269 9.47 -11.84 -6.97
C GLN A 269 8.98 -10.44 -7.29
N GLU A 270 7.67 -10.23 -7.44
CA GLU A 270 7.05 -8.92 -7.67
C GLU A 270 7.34 -7.94 -6.51
N ASN A 271 7.13 -8.38 -5.27
CA ASN A 271 7.34 -7.53 -4.10
C ASN A 271 8.82 -7.26 -3.81
N MET A 272 9.70 -8.24 -4.07
CA MET A 272 11.15 -8.04 -3.93
C MET A 272 11.73 -7.14 -5.02
N SER A 273 11.23 -7.23 -6.27
CA SER A 273 11.69 -6.42 -7.40
C SER A 273 11.15 -4.99 -7.38
N ALA A 274 9.95 -4.77 -6.81
CA ALA A 274 9.44 -3.44 -6.50
C ALA A 274 10.35 -2.66 -5.54
N GLY A 275 11.16 -3.35 -4.73
CA GLY A 275 12.19 -2.75 -3.88
C GLY A 275 13.52 -2.43 -4.57
N ILE A 276 13.76 -2.92 -5.79
CA ILE A 276 14.97 -2.64 -6.60
C ILE A 276 14.65 -1.62 -7.71
N LYS A 277 13.38 -1.53 -8.13
CA LYS A 277 12.92 -0.48 -9.02
C LYS A 277 12.63 0.80 -8.21
N SER A 278 13.59 1.71 -8.21
CA SER A 278 13.23 3.10 -8.49
C SER A 278 12.22 3.08 -9.65
N PRO A 279 11.00 3.62 -9.53
CA PRO A 279 9.97 3.37 -10.52
C PRO A 279 10.18 4.28 -11.74
N GLN A 280 11.25 4.02 -12.49
CA GLN A 280 11.32 4.35 -13.90
C GLN A 280 10.74 3.17 -14.69
N ASN A 281 9.61 3.43 -15.33
CA ASN A 281 9.22 2.88 -16.62
C ASN A 281 9.08 1.35 -16.76
N ARG A 282 7.82 0.88 -16.79
CA ARG A 282 7.09 0.39 -17.99
C ARG A 282 6.01 -0.62 -17.57
N SER A 283 4.73 -0.36 -17.87
CA SER A 283 4.03 -0.71 -19.13
C SER A 283 3.92 -2.24 -19.30
N LEU A 284 2.81 -2.88 -19.65
CA LEU A 284 1.60 -2.47 -20.36
C LEU A 284 0.65 -3.69 -20.29
N TYR A 285 -0.55 -3.57 -19.72
CA TYR A 285 -1.67 -4.43 -20.12
C TYR A 285 -2.89 -3.54 -20.27
N TRP A 286 -3.31 -3.40 -21.53
CA TRP A 286 -4.54 -2.75 -21.94
C TRP A 286 -5.71 -3.72 -21.75
N CYS A 287 -6.76 -3.24 -21.06
CA CYS A 287 -8.16 -3.38 -21.46
C CYS A 287 -9.06 -2.63 -20.45
N GLY A 288 -9.87 -1.67 -20.94
CA GLY A 288 -11.12 -1.25 -20.30
C GLY A 288 -11.06 -0.16 -19.22
N TRP A 289 -11.18 1.09 -19.68
CA TRP A 289 -11.72 2.29 -19.02
C TRP A 289 -12.32 2.14 -17.60
N GLY A 290 -11.66 2.79 -16.64
CA GLY A 290 -12.20 3.11 -15.31
C GLY A 290 -11.54 2.35 -14.15
N PHE A 291 -10.51 2.94 -13.54
CA PHE A 291 -9.98 2.47 -12.25
C PHE A 291 -10.68 3.20 -11.11
N LEU A 292 -11.23 2.44 -10.15
CA LEU A 292 -11.63 2.94 -8.84
C LEU A 292 -10.38 2.94 -7.94
N LEU A 293 -9.97 4.08 -7.36
CA LEU A 293 -9.15 4.04 -6.15
C LEU A 293 -10.11 3.82 -4.99
N GLN A 294 -10.51 2.56 -4.79
CA GLN A 294 -11.25 2.17 -3.60
C GLN A 294 -10.28 2.01 -2.43
N PHE A 295 -10.47 2.78 -1.37
CA PHE A 295 -10.05 2.35 -0.04
C PHE A 295 -11.26 1.97 0.82
N CYS A 296 -11.10 0.82 1.49
CA CYS A 296 -11.92 0.13 2.48
C CYS A 296 -13.45 0.09 2.29
N LYS A 297 -13.94 -1.04 1.77
CA LYS A 297 -15.18 -1.63 2.31
C LYS A 297 -14.82 -2.31 3.64
N TRP A 298 -15.28 -1.71 4.74
CA TRP A 298 -15.51 -2.31 6.06
C TRP A 298 -14.35 -3.12 6.67
N GLU A 299 -13.46 -2.45 7.39
CA GLU A 299 -13.00 -2.76 8.77
C GLU A 299 -12.08 -1.61 9.21
N LEU A 300 -12.28 -1.14 10.44
CA LEU A 300 -12.05 0.23 10.91
C LEU A 300 -10.57 0.59 11.23
N ILE A 301 -10.15 1.72 10.66
CA ILE A 301 -9.33 2.82 11.24
C ILE A 301 -7.86 2.52 11.60
N CYS A 302 -6.96 3.08 10.77
CA CYS A 302 -5.53 3.18 11.01
C CYS A 302 -5.15 4.59 11.48
N CYS A 303 -4.68 4.71 12.72
CA CYS A 303 -4.10 5.93 13.27
C CYS A 303 -2.63 6.13 12.81
N SER A 304 -2.25 7.38 12.53
CA SER A 304 -0.91 7.85 12.11
C SER A 304 -0.33 7.32 10.79
N ARG A 305 -1.05 7.47 9.66
CA ARG A 305 -0.52 7.12 8.33
C ARG A 305 -0.15 8.35 7.50
N LEU A 306 1.10 8.37 7.02
CA LEU A 306 1.51 9.20 5.89
C LEU A 306 1.44 8.34 4.62
N CYS A 307 0.45 8.60 3.77
CA CYS A 307 0.31 7.94 2.47
C CYS A 307 0.63 8.94 1.36
N VAL A 308 1.49 8.57 0.41
CA VAL A 308 1.82 9.41 -0.74
C VAL A 308 1.60 8.61 -2.02
N TRP A 309 0.74 9.11 -2.90
CA TRP A 309 0.49 8.54 -4.23
C TRP A 309 0.93 9.54 -5.28
N THR A 310 1.45 9.07 -6.41
CA THR A 310 1.65 9.92 -7.59
C THR A 310 0.92 9.26 -8.76
N VAL A 311 -0.03 9.98 -9.34
CA VAL A 311 -0.84 9.57 -10.48
C VAL A 311 -0.20 10.14 -11.73
N PHE A 312 -0.03 9.29 -12.75
CA PHE A 312 0.50 9.68 -14.06
C PHE A 312 -0.52 9.32 -15.15
N VAL A 313 -0.70 10.23 -16.10
CA VAL A 313 -1.45 10.01 -17.34
C VAL A 313 -0.52 10.26 -18.54
N PRO A 314 -0.89 9.84 -19.76
CA PRO A 314 -0.09 10.14 -20.95
C PRO A 314 0.26 11.63 -21.04
N GLU A 315 1.46 11.95 -21.54
CA GLU A 315 1.87 13.34 -21.75
C GLU A 315 0.90 14.06 -22.69
N GLY A 316 0.56 15.30 -22.34
CA GLY A 316 -0.48 16.09 -23.03
C GLY A 316 -1.89 15.89 -22.48
N ASN A 317 -2.15 14.88 -21.64
CA ASN A 317 -3.46 14.68 -21.01
C ASN A 317 -3.55 15.34 -19.64
N TYR A 318 -4.77 15.74 -19.27
CA TYR A 318 -5.14 16.26 -17.97
C TYR A 318 -5.69 15.15 -17.06
N ILE A 319 -5.61 15.37 -15.74
CA ILE A 319 -6.08 14.40 -14.73
C ILE A 319 -7.35 14.94 -14.09
N LEU A 320 -8.48 14.26 -14.29
CA LEU A 320 -9.72 14.55 -13.57
C LEU A 320 -9.85 13.64 -12.36
N LEU A 321 -9.78 14.21 -11.16
CA LEU A 321 -10.03 13.55 -9.89
C LEU A 321 -11.51 13.68 -9.50
N ARG A 322 -12.17 12.56 -9.17
CA ARG A 322 -13.57 12.54 -8.70
C ARG A 322 -13.67 11.79 -7.38
N PHE A 323 -14.15 12.47 -6.34
CA PHE A 323 -14.39 11.87 -5.03
C PHE A 323 -15.75 11.16 -5.01
N SER A 324 -15.78 9.93 -4.51
CA SER A 324 -17.00 9.15 -4.32
C SER A 324 -17.38 8.99 -2.85
N HIS A 325 -16.43 9.21 -1.95
CA HIS A 325 -16.61 9.19 -0.50
C HIS A 325 -15.53 10.09 0.12
N PHE A 326 -15.88 10.87 1.14
CA PHE A 326 -14.93 11.73 1.83
C PHE A 326 -15.42 11.96 3.26
N ASP A 327 -14.64 11.48 4.23
CA ASP A 327 -14.92 11.59 5.65
C ASP A 327 -13.59 11.53 6.40
N ILE A 328 -12.98 12.69 6.55
CA ILE A 328 -11.71 12.92 7.23
C ILE A 328 -12.01 13.76 8.47
N GLU A 329 -11.21 13.68 9.53
CA GLU A 329 -11.40 14.49 10.75
C GLU A 329 -11.67 15.96 10.39
N PRO A 330 -12.78 16.55 10.83
CA PRO A 330 -13.09 17.94 10.54
C PRO A 330 -12.29 18.88 11.44
N GLU A 331 -11.43 19.69 10.84
CA GLU A 331 -10.71 20.77 11.52
C GLU A 331 -10.67 22.02 10.63
N THR A 332 -10.68 23.21 11.25
CA THR A 332 -10.64 24.51 10.55
C THR A 332 -9.46 24.66 9.58
N PHE A 333 -8.29 24.06 9.88
CA PHE A 333 -7.07 24.17 9.06
C PHE A 333 -6.53 22.83 8.54
N CYS A 334 -7.25 21.74 8.84
CA CYS A 334 -6.88 20.38 8.45
C CYS A 334 -5.46 19.96 8.89
N ASP A 335 -4.94 20.45 10.02
CA ASP A 335 -3.57 20.23 10.48
C ASP A 335 -3.34 18.83 11.06
N TYR A 336 -4.40 18.17 11.51
CA TYR A 336 -4.41 16.75 11.86
C TYR A 336 -4.60 15.88 10.60
N ASP A 337 -5.78 15.28 10.43
CA ASP A 337 -6.06 14.44 9.28
C ASP A 337 -6.35 15.29 8.04
N SER A 338 -5.57 15.08 6.97
CA SER A 338 -5.77 15.82 5.73
C SER A 338 -5.32 15.08 4.49
N LEU A 339 -6.12 15.21 3.43
CA LEU A 339 -5.72 14.88 2.07
C LEU A 339 -5.19 16.12 1.38
N SER A 340 -3.91 16.13 1.08
CA SER A 340 -3.25 17.17 0.29
C SER A 340 -3.04 16.71 -1.15
N VAL A 341 -3.40 17.55 -2.11
CA VAL A 341 -3.16 17.33 -3.55
C VAL A 341 -2.02 18.27 -3.95
N TYR A 342 -1.03 17.76 -4.67
CA TYR A 342 0.16 18.48 -5.12
C TYR A 342 0.34 18.35 -6.63
N SER A 343 0.78 19.40 -7.28
CA SER A 343 1.13 19.38 -8.70
C SER A 343 2.42 18.59 -8.96
N LYS A 344 2.77 18.48 -10.25
CA LYS A 344 4.05 17.92 -10.73
C LYS A 344 5.28 18.51 -10.02
N ASP A 345 5.27 19.80 -9.73
CA ASP A 345 6.39 20.55 -9.11
C ASP A 345 6.29 20.64 -7.58
N ASN A 346 5.52 19.75 -6.93
CA ASN A 346 5.26 19.77 -5.48
C ASN A 346 4.52 21.00 -4.96
N ARG A 347 3.80 21.73 -5.82
CA ARG A 347 2.97 22.85 -5.36
C ARG A 347 1.66 22.33 -4.81
N LEU A 348 1.29 22.74 -3.60
CA LEU A 348 0.01 22.33 -2.99
C LEU A 348 -1.15 22.92 -3.79
N VAL A 349 -1.96 22.04 -4.38
CA VAL A 349 -3.19 22.33 -5.13
C VAL A 349 -4.35 22.58 -4.16
N GLY A 350 -4.43 21.79 -3.11
CA GLY A 350 -5.48 21.90 -2.09
C GLY A 350 -5.26 20.91 -0.95
N LYS A 351 -5.76 21.26 0.24
CA LYS A 351 -5.72 20.45 1.45
C LYS A 351 -7.16 20.29 1.95
N PHE A 352 -7.61 19.05 2.06
CA PHE A 352 -9.00 18.69 2.29
C PHE A 352 -9.13 17.89 3.58
N CYS A 353 -10.12 18.21 4.41
CA CYS A 353 -10.53 17.48 5.59
C CYS A 353 -12.04 17.69 5.85
N GLY A 354 -12.60 17.00 6.83
CA GLY A 354 -14.04 17.01 7.10
C GLY A 354 -14.86 15.98 6.30
N GLY A 355 -16.18 16.10 6.41
CA GLY A 355 -17.15 15.16 5.82
C GLY A 355 -17.81 15.64 4.51
N ASP A 356 -17.50 16.85 4.06
CA ASP A 356 -18.04 17.38 2.81
C ASP A 356 -17.31 16.79 1.62
N LEU A 357 -18.05 16.27 0.65
CA LEU A 357 -17.48 15.68 -0.55
C LEU A 357 -16.81 16.78 -1.40
N PRO A 358 -15.48 16.72 -1.64
CA PRO A 358 -14.81 17.73 -2.44
C PRO A 358 -15.33 17.70 -3.88
N LEU A 359 -15.43 18.88 -4.50
CA LEU A 359 -15.75 18.99 -5.92
C LEU A 359 -14.70 18.22 -6.75
N PRO A 360 -15.08 17.66 -7.91
CA PRO A 360 -14.11 17.07 -8.81
C PRO A 360 -13.00 18.07 -9.15
N ILE A 361 -11.75 17.62 -9.20
CA ILE A 361 -10.59 18.48 -9.46
C ILE A 361 -9.99 18.11 -10.81
N LEU A 362 -10.00 19.04 -11.75
CA LEU A 362 -9.34 18.88 -13.04
C LEU A 362 -7.93 19.49 -12.98
N ILE A 363 -6.90 18.65 -13.10
CA ILE A 363 -5.51 19.08 -13.00
C ILE A 363 -4.92 19.15 -14.41
N GLY A 364 -4.54 20.35 -14.81
CA GLY A 364 -3.93 20.66 -16.11
C GLY A 364 -2.46 20.21 -16.23
N SER A 365 -2.13 18.99 -15.78
CA SER A 365 -0.80 18.41 -15.96
C SER A 365 -0.90 16.89 -16.03
N SER A 366 0.11 16.24 -16.63
CA SER A 366 0.14 14.79 -16.80
C SER A 366 0.49 14.01 -15.51
N SER A 367 0.74 14.71 -14.40
CA SER A 367 1.05 14.07 -13.11
C SER A 367 0.56 14.88 -11.91
N VAL A 368 -0.03 14.19 -10.93
CA VAL A 368 -0.42 14.77 -9.63
C VAL A 368 0.11 13.90 -8.50
N ARG A 369 0.55 14.51 -7.40
CA ARG A 369 0.88 13.80 -6.16
C ARG A 369 -0.18 14.04 -5.09
N LEU A 370 -0.67 12.97 -4.49
CA LEU A 370 -1.60 13.00 -3.38
C LEU A 370 -0.83 12.62 -2.11
N LYS A 371 -1.06 13.32 -1.00
CA LYS A 371 -0.46 13.04 0.30
C LYS A 371 -1.57 13.07 1.34
N PHE A 372 -1.88 11.93 1.93
CA PHE A 372 -2.78 11.85 3.07
C PHE A 372 -1.96 11.73 4.35
N VAL A 373 -2.29 12.55 5.35
CA VAL A 373 -1.76 12.48 6.70
C VAL A 373 -2.94 12.19 7.61
N SER A 374 -2.77 11.30 8.58
CA SER A 374 -3.72 11.06 9.65
C SER A 374 -2.97 10.95 10.99
N ASP A 375 -3.63 11.15 12.13
CA ASP A 375 -3.09 11.10 13.48
C ASP A 375 -3.79 10.04 14.37
N ASN A 376 -3.68 10.14 15.70
CA ASN A 376 -4.18 9.15 16.66
C ASN A 376 -5.46 9.58 17.42
N LYS A 377 -6.10 10.67 17.01
CA LYS A 377 -7.31 11.24 17.61
C LYS A 377 -8.40 11.36 16.56
N ASP A 378 -9.64 11.49 17.02
CA ASP A 378 -10.88 11.74 16.24
C ASP A 378 -10.88 11.23 14.79
N TYR A 379 -11.41 10.01 14.58
CA TYR A 379 -11.31 9.31 13.30
C TYR A 379 -12.47 9.60 12.33
N GLY A 380 -12.14 9.84 11.07
CA GLY A 380 -13.06 9.75 9.93
C GLY A 380 -13.00 8.36 9.24
N THR A 381 -14.00 8.02 8.43
CA THR A 381 -14.02 6.75 7.66
C THR A 381 -13.08 6.73 6.44
N GLY A 382 -12.44 7.85 6.12
CA GLY A 382 -11.47 8.02 5.03
C GLY A 382 -12.10 8.56 3.75
N PHE A 383 -11.41 8.41 2.62
CA PHE A 383 -11.91 8.88 1.32
C PHE A 383 -11.75 7.81 0.23
N SER A 384 -12.59 7.92 -0.80
CA SER A 384 -12.53 7.12 -2.02
C SER A 384 -12.59 8.05 -3.22
N MET A 385 -11.73 7.82 -4.20
CA MET A 385 -11.58 8.69 -5.35
C MET A 385 -11.39 7.87 -6.63
N THR A 386 -11.67 8.44 -7.77
CA THR A 386 -11.31 7.89 -9.08
C THR A 386 -10.57 8.96 -9.86
N TYR A 387 -9.69 8.55 -10.78
CA TYR A 387 -9.03 9.47 -11.69
C TYR A 387 -9.28 9.06 -13.14
N LYS A 388 -9.40 10.04 -14.03
CA LYS A 388 -9.52 9.82 -15.48
C LYS A 388 -8.50 10.68 -16.22
N ALA A 389 -7.90 10.11 -17.25
CA ALA A 389 -7.10 10.85 -18.22
C ALA A 389 -8.05 11.52 -19.22
N ILE A 390 -7.93 12.82 -19.37
CA ILE A 390 -8.73 13.66 -20.26
C ILE A 390 -7.79 14.24 -21.32
N THR A 391 -8.12 14.11 -22.60
CA THR A 391 -7.33 14.74 -23.66
C THR A 391 -7.81 16.20 -23.85
N PRO A 392 -6.95 17.16 -24.19
CA PRO A 392 -7.33 18.57 -24.31
C PRO A 392 -8.35 18.87 -25.43
N ASP A 393 -8.51 17.95 -26.38
CA ASP A 393 -9.51 17.98 -27.45
C ASP A 393 -10.85 17.36 -27.05
N ILE A 394 -10.89 16.59 -25.95
CA ILE A 394 -12.10 16.03 -25.33
C ILE A 394 -12.17 16.58 -23.90
N LEU A 395 -12.24 17.91 -23.77
CA LEU A 395 -12.44 18.51 -22.45
C LEU A 395 -13.89 18.21 -21.99
N PRO A 396 -14.12 17.65 -20.78
CA PRO A 396 -15.33 17.99 -20.06
C PRO A 396 -15.28 19.51 -19.88
N ASP A 397 -16.36 20.19 -20.23
CA ASP A 397 -16.43 21.64 -20.33
C ASP A 397 -15.59 22.33 -19.26
N SER A 398 -14.60 23.07 -19.73
CA SER A 398 -13.49 23.67 -19.00
C SER A 398 -13.89 24.13 -17.59
N GLY A 399 -13.68 23.32 -16.56
CA GLY A 399 -13.94 23.72 -15.17
C GLY A 399 -15.40 24.06 -14.81
N CYS A 400 -16.37 23.77 -15.68
CA CYS A 400 -17.79 23.82 -15.38
C CYS A 400 -18.17 22.43 -14.84
N GLU A 401 -18.85 22.34 -13.70
CA GLU A 401 -19.04 21.10 -12.88
C GLU A 401 -17.83 20.62 -12.04
N SER A 402 -16.62 21.14 -12.27
CA SER A 402 -15.42 20.71 -11.56
C SER A 402 -14.45 21.87 -11.33
N LEU A 403 -13.73 21.89 -10.22
CA LEU A 403 -12.71 22.90 -9.98
C LEU A 403 -11.48 22.59 -10.85
N ALA A 404 -11.14 23.45 -11.80
CA ALA A 404 -9.95 23.28 -12.63
C ALA A 404 -8.76 24.00 -12.00
N VAL A 405 -7.62 23.30 -11.85
CA VAL A 405 -6.35 23.88 -11.40
C VAL A 405 -5.28 23.69 -12.46
N LEU A 406 -4.75 24.82 -12.95
CA LEU A 406 -3.84 24.90 -14.09
C LEU A 406 -2.44 25.33 -13.64
N PHE A 407 -1.43 24.55 -14.05
CA PHE A 407 -0.01 24.80 -13.74
C PHE A 407 0.82 25.14 -14.98
N GLU A 408 0.21 25.07 -16.16
CA GLU A 408 0.85 25.31 -17.46
C GLU A 408 0.11 26.43 -18.19
N GLU A 409 0.81 27.11 -19.10
CA GLU A 409 0.20 28.08 -20.02
C GLU A 409 -0.80 27.37 -20.93
N GLY A 410 -1.82 28.08 -21.39
CA GLY A 410 -2.87 27.43 -22.17
C GLY A 410 -4.00 28.33 -22.56
N VAL A 411 -5.09 27.70 -23.00
CA VAL A 411 -6.30 28.37 -23.45
C VAL A 411 -7.44 28.04 -22.51
N LEU A 412 -8.13 29.08 -22.03
CA LEU A 412 -9.41 28.99 -21.35
C LEU A 412 -10.52 29.30 -22.34
N GLN A 413 -11.65 28.62 -22.20
CA GLN A 413 -12.83 28.91 -23.00
C GLN A 413 -14.11 28.57 -22.25
N SER A 414 -15.20 29.22 -22.63
CA SER A 414 -16.56 28.89 -22.17
C SER A 414 -17.02 27.51 -22.69
N MET A 415 -18.04 26.98 -22.02
CA MET A 415 -18.72 25.74 -22.41
C MET A 415 -19.19 25.79 -23.87
N HIS A 416 -19.03 24.68 -24.60
CA HIS A 416 -19.39 24.53 -26.02
C HIS A 416 -18.76 25.50 -27.03
N TYR A 417 -17.78 26.33 -26.62
CA TYR A 417 -17.16 27.30 -27.51
C TYR A 417 -16.71 26.67 -28.85
N PRO A 418 -17.07 27.26 -30.02
CA PRO A 418 -17.65 28.60 -30.21
C PRO A 418 -19.19 28.64 -30.26
N GLU A 419 -19.88 27.55 -29.92
CA GLU A 419 -21.35 27.54 -29.77
C GLU A 419 -21.78 28.28 -28.51
N HIS A 420 -23.09 28.47 -28.35
CA HIS A 420 -23.62 29.20 -27.21
C HIS A 420 -23.34 28.48 -25.89
N TYR A 421 -22.90 29.21 -24.87
CA TYR A 421 -22.75 28.64 -23.53
C TYR A 421 -24.12 28.28 -22.93
N SER A 422 -24.12 27.48 -21.86
CA SER A 422 -25.36 27.06 -21.18
C SER A 422 -25.78 28.05 -20.09
N ASN A 423 -27.09 28.16 -19.86
CA ASN A 423 -27.68 28.89 -18.74
C ASN A 423 -27.27 28.22 -17.42
N MET A 424 -27.22 29.00 -16.33
CA MET A 424 -26.82 28.56 -14.98
C MET A 424 -25.45 27.88 -14.92
N ALA A 425 -24.55 28.25 -15.84
CA ALA A 425 -23.18 27.75 -15.83
C ALA A 425 -22.41 28.38 -14.68
N GLY A 426 -21.56 27.57 -14.04
CA GLY A 426 -20.66 28.03 -12.97
C GLY A 426 -19.31 27.35 -13.13
N CYS A 427 -18.37 28.07 -13.73
CA CYS A 427 -17.05 27.55 -14.09
C CYS A 427 -15.98 28.26 -13.29
N GLN A 428 -15.01 27.50 -12.77
CA GLN A 428 -13.95 28.04 -11.92
C GLN A 428 -12.59 27.47 -12.30
N TRP A 429 -11.63 28.36 -12.56
CA TRP A 429 -10.24 28.02 -12.90
C TRP A 429 -9.28 28.72 -11.96
N ILE A 430 -8.50 27.93 -11.22
CA ILE A 430 -7.36 28.43 -10.45
C ILE A 430 -6.11 28.25 -11.31
N ILE A 431 -5.38 29.33 -11.54
CA ILE A 431 -4.16 29.35 -12.32
C ILE A 431 -3.00 29.60 -11.36
N CYS A 432 -1.95 28.79 -11.46
CA CYS A 432 -0.77 28.90 -10.62
C CYS A 432 0.49 29.06 -11.48
N ALA A 433 1.07 30.26 -11.49
CA ALA A 433 2.31 30.56 -12.21
C ALA A 433 3.55 30.06 -11.44
N PRO A 434 4.64 29.66 -12.14
CA PRO A 434 5.94 29.34 -11.55
C PRO A 434 6.48 30.42 -10.61
N GLU A 435 7.46 30.07 -9.77
CA GLU A 435 8.13 31.07 -8.92
C GLU A 435 8.67 32.23 -9.78
N SER A 436 8.58 33.45 -9.24
CA SER A 436 8.99 34.68 -9.91
C SER A 436 8.23 35.00 -11.21
N HIS A 437 7.02 34.48 -11.39
CA HIS A 437 6.13 34.85 -12.49
C HIS A 437 4.77 35.35 -11.98
N VAL A 438 4.19 36.26 -12.74
CA VAL A 438 2.78 36.66 -12.63
C VAL A 438 1.98 36.12 -13.81
N ILE A 439 0.66 36.09 -13.67
CA ILE A 439 -0.26 35.49 -14.63
C ILE A 439 -0.87 36.59 -15.48
N LYS A 440 -0.79 36.43 -16.80
CA LYS A 440 -1.45 37.32 -17.76
C LYS A 440 -2.54 36.54 -18.50
N LEU A 441 -3.78 36.99 -18.34
CA LEU A 441 -4.96 36.52 -19.06
C LEU A 441 -5.24 37.47 -20.24
N THR A 442 -5.31 36.94 -21.46
CA THR A 442 -5.56 37.72 -22.67
C THR A 442 -6.72 37.14 -23.46
N TYR A 443 -7.82 37.89 -23.58
CA TYR A 443 -8.99 37.47 -24.35
C TYR A 443 -8.71 37.46 -25.86
N GLN A 444 -9.17 36.42 -26.54
CA GLN A 444 -9.12 36.24 -27.99
C GLN A 444 -10.49 36.47 -28.63
N SER A 445 -11.57 36.05 -27.95
CA SER A 445 -12.96 36.34 -28.30
C SER A 445 -13.79 36.47 -27.02
N PHE A 446 -14.83 37.30 -27.06
CA PHE A 446 -15.67 37.58 -25.89
C PHE A 446 -17.08 38.00 -26.32
N GLU A 447 -18.05 37.16 -26.02
CA GLU A 447 -19.48 37.35 -26.29
C GLU A 447 -20.25 36.80 -25.09
N VAL A 448 -20.47 37.63 -24.07
CA VAL A 448 -21.17 37.28 -22.83
C VAL A 448 -22.33 38.26 -22.65
N GLU A 449 -23.46 37.82 -22.12
CA GLU A 449 -24.65 38.67 -21.94
C GLU A 449 -24.29 40.00 -21.25
N GLU A 450 -24.72 41.11 -21.83
CA GLU A 450 -24.38 42.45 -21.35
C GLU A 450 -25.39 42.92 -20.30
N SER A 451 -24.89 43.43 -19.17
CA SER A 451 -25.71 44.18 -18.22
C SER A 451 -24.90 45.28 -17.55
N GLU A 452 -25.59 46.28 -16.98
CA GLU A 452 -25.00 47.54 -16.51
C GLU A 452 -23.86 47.31 -15.49
N ASP A 453 -23.98 46.29 -14.63
CA ASP A 453 -22.98 45.90 -13.63
C ASP A 453 -22.43 44.47 -13.84
N CYS A 454 -22.63 43.89 -15.03
CA CYS A 454 -22.35 42.48 -15.33
C CYS A 454 -22.95 41.53 -14.27
N SER A 455 -24.20 41.78 -13.88
CA SER A 455 -24.93 41.05 -12.85
C SER A 455 -25.66 39.81 -13.38
N TYR A 456 -25.78 39.65 -14.70
CA TYR A 456 -26.36 38.47 -15.34
C TYR A 456 -25.23 37.46 -15.57
N ASP A 457 -24.57 37.56 -16.72
CA ASP A 457 -23.44 36.73 -17.05
C ASP A 457 -22.14 37.53 -16.93
N ALA A 458 -21.12 36.94 -16.31
CA ALA A 458 -19.82 37.61 -16.26
C ALA A 458 -18.65 36.64 -16.13
N VAL A 459 -17.52 37.06 -16.68
CA VAL A 459 -16.20 36.55 -16.35
C VAL A 459 -15.57 37.48 -15.33
N THR A 460 -15.36 36.97 -14.13
CA THR A 460 -14.71 37.68 -13.03
C THR A 460 -13.35 37.08 -12.74
N VAL A 461 -12.35 37.92 -12.51
CA VAL A 461 -10.97 37.53 -12.21
C VAL A 461 -10.61 38.09 -10.84
N TYR A 462 -10.06 37.23 -9.99
CA TYR A 462 -9.62 37.54 -8.63
C TYR A 462 -8.12 37.26 -8.45
N GLU A 463 -7.48 38.01 -7.56
CA GLU A 463 -6.06 37.82 -7.17
C GLU A 463 -5.88 36.66 -6.20
N ASP A 464 -6.94 36.33 -5.47
CA ASP A 464 -6.95 35.30 -4.45
C ASP A 464 -8.06 34.27 -4.71
N VAL A 465 -7.89 33.09 -4.10
CA VAL A 465 -8.85 31.99 -4.24
C VAL A 465 -10.10 32.21 -3.37
N GLY A 466 -10.01 33.05 -2.34
CA GLY A 466 -11.09 33.44 -1.43
C GLY A 466 -12.09 34.44 -2.02
N LYS A 467 -11.81 34.99 -3.22
CA LYS A 467 -12.61 36.02 -3.89
C LYS A 467 -12.69 37.34 -3.11
N GLU A 468 -11.65 37.66 -2.34
CA GLU A 468 -11.58 38.89 -1.54
C GLU A 468 -11.17 40.10 -2.39
N GLU A 469 -10.33 39.89 -3.41
CA GLU A 469 -9.80 40.93 -4.28
C GLU A 469 -10.14 40.67 -5.76
N GLU A 470 -11.17 41.37 -6.24
CA GLU A 470 -11.58 41.37 -7.66
C GLU A 470 -10.69 42.34 -8.46
N ILE A 471 -10.03 41.84 -9.51
CA ILE A 471 -9.18 42.64 -10.40
C ILE A 471 -9.81 42.95 -11.75
N ALA A 472 -10.78 42.14 -12.18
CA ALA A 472 -11.55 42.42 -13.38
C ALA A 472 -12.90 41.72 -13.33
N LYS A 473 -13.93 42.40 -13.80
CA LYS A 473 -15.24 41.81 -14.12
C LYS A 473 -15.62 42.28 -15.51
N SER A 474 -16.04 41.34 -16.36
CA SER A 474 -16.29 41.62 -17.77
C SER A 474 -17.54 40.88 -18.26
N CYS A 475 -18.33 41.60 -19.06
CA CYS A 475 -19.51 41.12 -19.77
C CYS A 475 -19.70 41.96 -21.04
N GLY A 476 -20.59 41.55 -21.94
CA GLY A 476 -20.82 42.19 -23.24
C GLY A 476 -20.02 41.58 -24.40
N PHE A 477 -19.96 42.35 -25.50
CA PHE A 477 -19.39 41.91 -26.78
C PHE A 477 -18.06 42.58 -27.14
N ASP A 478 -17.65 43.58 -26.37
CA ASP A 478 -16.36 44.23 -26.54
C ASP A 478 -15.25 43.35 -25.94
N LEU A 479 -14.13 43.24 -26.67
CA LEU A 479 -13.00 42.42 -26.22
C LEU A 479 -12.35 43.06 -24.97
N PRO A 480 -12.37 42.41 -23.79
CA PRO A 480 -11.86 43.01 -22.58
C PRO A 480 -10.34 43.20 -22.61
N ALA A 481 -9.85 44.18 -21.85
CA ALA A 481 -8.42 44.42 -21.70
C ALA A 481 -7.72 43.19 -21.07
N PRO A 482 -6.45 42.92 -21.43
CA PRO A 482 -5.68 41.86 -20.78
C PRO A 482 -5.55 42.11 -19.28
N VAL A 483 -5.77 41.07 -18.48
CA VAL A 483 -5.70 41.12 -17.02
C VAL A 483 -4.35 40.56 -16.58
N LEU A 484 -3.65 41.29 -15.71
CA LEU A 484 -2.37 40.87 -15.15
C LEU A 484 -2.53 40.74 -13.64
N SER A 485 -2.17 39.59 -13.08
CA SER A 485 -2.12 39.41 -11.63
C SER A 485 -0.87 40.09 -11.05
N SER A 486 -0.97 40.46 -9.78
CA SER A 486 0.12 40.90 -8.92
C SER A 486 0.76 39.72 -8.18
N SER A 487 0.04 38.59 -8.07
CA SER A 487 0.51 37.37 -7.43
C SER A 487 0.77 36.23 -8.43
N ALA A 488 1.34 35.13 -7.93
CA ALA A 488 1.55 33.90 -8.71
C ALA A 488 0.30 33.01 -8.77
N VAL A 489 -0.85 33.49 -8.31
CA VAL A 489 -2.15 32.82 -8.32
C VAL A 489 -3.20 33.75 -8.94
N MET A 490 -4.12 33.19 -9.71
CA MET A 490 -5.25 33.93 -10.29
C MET A 490 -6.46 32.99 -10.32
N LEU A 491 -7.61 33.47 -9.85
CA LEU A 491 -8.87 32.75 -9.95
C LEU A 491 -9.75 33.41 -11.02
N VAL A 492 -10.12 32.65 -12.05
CA VAL A 492 -11.09 33.06 -13.07
C VAL A 492 -12.40 32.34 -12.80
N VAL A 493 -13.50 33.08 -12.77
CA VAL A 493 -14.85 32.57 -12.53
C VAL A 493 -15.74 33.03 -13.68
N PHE A 494 -16.41 32.09 -14.34
CA PHE A 494 -17.48 32.40 -15.28
C PHE A 494 -18.81 31.94 -14.67
N HIS A 495 -19.79 32.85 -14.65
CA HIS A 495 -21.16 32.52 -14.28
C HIS A 495 -22.14 32.97 -15.35
N SER A 496 -23.22 32.21 -15.51
CA SER A 496 -24.38 32.63 -16.28
C SER A 496 -25.69 32.46 -15.51
N ASP A 497 -26.70 33.24 -15.90
CA ASP A 497 -28.02 33.28 -15.30
C ASP A 497 -29.01 32.29 -15.97
N GLU A 498 -30.32 32.42 -15.70
CA GLU A 498 -31.33 31.50 -16.23
C GLU A 498 -31.71 31.76 -17.70
N THR A 499 -31.25 32.83 -18.32
CA THR A 499 -31.68 33.34 -19.63
C THR A 499 -30.49 33.62 -20.57
N GLU A 500 -30.78 34.28 -21.70
CA GLU A 500 -29.90 34.69 -22.81
C GLU A 500 -28.43 34.24 -22.82
N THR A 501 -28.05 33.41 -23.80
CA THR A 501 -26.67 32.95 -23.98
C THR A 501 -26.10 33.34 -25.33
N PHE A 502 -24.78 33.44 -25.41
CA PHE A 502 -24.01 33.84 -26.61
C PHE A 502 -22.79 32.95 -26.82
N GLY A 503 -21.93 33.25 -27.81
CA GLY A 503 -20.75 32.44 -28.17
C GLY A 503 -19.68 32.30 -27.07
N GLY A 504 -19.82 33.05 -25.97
CA GLY A 504 -18.99 32.96 -24.78
C GLY A 504 -17.60 33.55 -25.00
N PHE A 505 -16.58 32.99 -24.34
CA PHE A 505 -15.24 33.56 -24.37
C PHE A 505 -14.17 32.52 -24.68
N ARG A 506 -13.06 33.02 -25.22
CA ARG A 506 -11.80 32.28 -25.35
C ARG A 506 -10.66 33.20 -24.95
N ALA A 507 -9.81 32.75 -24.06
CA ALA A 507 -8.70 33.51 -23.52
C ALA A 507 -7.43 32.65 -23.45
N THR A 508 -6.28 33.31 -23.48
CA THR A 508 -4.96 32.69 -23.35
C THR A 508 -4.33 33.09 -22.02
N ILE A 509 -3.76 32.11 -21.35
CA ILE A 509 -2.97 32.27 -20.13
C ILE A 509 -1.50 32.24 -20.51
N SER A 510 -0.74 33.23 -20.04
CA SER A 510 0.73 33.26 -20.16
C SER A 510 1.36 33.68 -18.84
N PHE A 511 2.58 33.21 -18.58
CA PHE A 511 3.34 33.53 -17.38
C PHE A 511 4.42 34.57 -17.71
N VAL A 512 4.39 35.69 -17.01
CA VAL A 512 5.32 36.81 -17.23
C VAL A 512 6.33 36.86 -16.09
N HIS A 513 7.61 36.74 -16.41
CA HIS A 513 8.69 36.77 -15.42
C HIS A 513 8.81 38.17 -14.78
N VAL A 514 8.92 38.21 -13.45
CA VAL A 514 8.87 39.44 -12.64
C VAL A 514 10.14 40.31 -12.76
N THR A 515 11.19 39.86 -13.48
CA THR A 515 12.39 40.69 -13.75
C THR A 515 12.17 41.81 -14.78
N VAL A 516 10.94 42.06 -15.22
CA VAL A 516 10.62 43.11 -16.20
C VAL A 516 10.08 44.40 -15.55
N PHE A 517 9.96 44.46 -14.22
CA PHE A 517 9.52 45.69 -13.53
C PHE A 517 10.66 46.51 -12.86
N ASP A 518 11.90 46.40 -13.33
CA ASP A 518 12.99 47.34 -12.99
C ASP A 518 12.97 48.59 -13.90
N GLY A 519 11.78 49.13 -14.13
CA GLY A 519 11.59 50.17 -15.12
C GLY A 519 10.29 50.93 -15.02
N LEU A 520 9.80 51.23 -13.81
CA LEU A 520 9.02 52.44 -13.48
C LEU A 520 8.73 52.48 -11.97
N ASN A 521 9.36 53.44 -11.29
CA ASN A 521 9.06 53.87 -9.92
C ASN A 521 7.55 54.02 -9.70
N CYS A 522 7.00 53.40 -8.64
CA CYS A 522 6.42 54.14 -7.51
C CYS A 522 6.04 53.21 -6.35
N SER A 523 6.72 53.43 -5.22
CA SER A 523 6.22 53.46 -3.83
C SER A 523 4.88 52.78 -3.49
N ILE A 524 4.87 51.95 -2.44
CA ILE A 524 3.97 51.99 -1.24
C ILE A 524 4.05 50.60 -0.56
N SER A 525 4.84 50.49 0.52
CA SER A 525 4.40 50.50 1.93
C SER A 525 3.89 49.15 2.41
N ILE A 526 4.78 48.46 3.13
CA ILE A 526 4.45 47.43 4.11
C ILE A 526 3.36 47.97 5.04
N LEU A 527 2.21 47.31 5.11
CA LEU A 527 1.38 47.36 6.30
C LEU A 527 0.71 46.00 6.55
N ARG A 528 1.00 45.53 7.76
CA ARG A 528 0.37 44.41 8.46
C ARG A 528 -1.16 44.55 8.45
N LEU A 529 -1.85 43.42 8.34
CA LEU A 529 -2.57 42.79 9.45
C LEU A 529 -2.60 41.29 9.26
#